data_AF-A0A940UG01-F1
#
_entry.id   AF-A0A940UG01-F1
#
_cell.length_a   1.000
_cell.length_b   1.000
_cell.length_c   1.000
_cell.angle_alpha   90.00
_cell.angle_beta   90.00
_cell.angle_gamma   90.00
#
_symmetry.space_group_name_H-M   'P 1'
#
loop_
_entity.id
_entity.type
_entity.pdbx_description
1 polymer ?
#
loop_
_entity_poly.entity_id
_entity_poly.type
_entity_poly.pdbx_seq_one_letter_code
_entity_poly.pdbx_strand_id
1 'polypeptide(L)' 'MKLSGAPKLVVWAEKIRTDRLKVWQETSPEVFRAVEAIVKRQSSADWWIANKGKGLDAICKQLLGGRLK' A
#
# COMPACT_ATOMS: atom_id res chain seq x y z
N MET A 1 7.03 -4.02 -10.50
CA MET A 1 7.81 -4.84 -9.54
C MET A 1 6.91 -5.94 -8.98
N LYS A 2 7.40 -7.19 -9.03
CA LYS A 2 6.77 -8.34 -8.36
C LYS A 2 6.89 -8.18 -6.84
N LEU A 3 5.90 -8.67 -6.11
CA LEU A 3 5.98 -8.72 -4.65
C LEU A 3 6.88 -9.88 -4.20
N SER A 4 7.44 -9.74 -3.01
CA SER A 4 8.35 -10.68 -2.34
C SER A 4 7.68 -11.20 -1.07
N GLY A 5 7.90 -12.48 -0.76
CA GLY A 5 7.28 -13.18 0.37
C GLY A 5 6.95 -14.63 0.02
N ALA A 6 6.22 -15.32 0.90
CA ALA A 6 5.80 -16.69 0.66
C ALA A 6 4.89 -16.77 -0.61
N PRO A 7 5.07 -17.76 -1.50
CA PRO A 7 4.38 -17.79 -2.79
C PRO A 7 2.85 -17.64 -2.72
N LYS A 8 2.22 -18.30 -1.74
CA LYS A 8 0.76 -18.20 -1.51
C LYS A 8 0.33 -16.79 -1.06
N LEU A 9 1.18 -16.11 -0.30
CA LEU A 9 0.92 -14.74 0.18
C LEU A 9 1.13 -13.71 -0.94
N VAL A 10 2.11 -13.93 -1.82
CA VAL A 10 2.39 -13.04 -2.97
C VAL A 10 1.16 -12.90 -3.87
N VAL A 11 0.54 -14.02 -4.27
CA VAL A 11 -0.66 -14.00 -5.12
C VAL A 11 -1.81 -13.22 -4.46
N TRP A 12 -2.00 -13.41 -3.16
CA TRP A 12 -3.02 -12.69 -2.42
C TRP A 12 -2.71 -11.20 -2.27
N ALA A 13 -1.46 -10.87 -1.97
CA ALA A 13 -0.98 -9.50 -1.84
C ALA A 13 -1.07 -8.72 -3.15
N GLU A 14 -0.90 -9.36 -4.31
CA GLU A 14 -1.08 -8.71 -5.62
C GLU A 14 -2.55 -8.31 -5.88
N LYS A 15 -3.51 -9.14 -5.45
CA LYS A 15 -4.94 -8.78 -5.50
C LYS A 15 -5.22 -7.57 -4.62
N ILE A 16 -4.77 -7.62 -3.35
CA ILE A 16 -4.92 -6.52 -2.39
C ILE A 16 -4.29 -5.23 -2.93
N ARG A 17 -3.08 -5.31 -3.50
CA ARG A 17 -2.39 -4.17 -4.10
C ARG A 17 -3.26 -3.51 -5.16
N THR A 18 -3.78 -4.28 -6.10
CA THR A 18 -4.59 -3.77 -7.21
C THR A 18 -5.84 -3.06 -6.68
N ASP A 19 -6.57 -3.72 -5.79
CA ASP A 19 -7.79 -3.17 -5.19
C ASP A 19 -7.50 -1.89 -4.40
N ARG A 20 -6.44 -1.88 -3.57
CA ARG A 20 -6.08 -0.73 -2.76
C ARG A 20 -5.67 0.48 -3.57
N LEU A 21 -4.87 0.28 -4.62
CA LEU A 21 -4.45 1.36 -5.50
C LEU A 21 -5.66 2.02 -6.15
N LYS A 22 -6.61 1.21 -6.64
CA LYS A 22 -7.87 1.71 -7.20
C LYS A 22 -8.69 2.50 -6.17
N VAL A 23 -8.93 1.93 -4.99
CA VAL A 23 -9.71 2.58 -3.94
C VAL A 23 -9.06 3.89 -3.50
N TRP A 24 -7.75 3.93 -3.28
CA TRP A 24 -7.06 5.16 -2.88
C TRP A 24 -7.09 6.23 -3.98
N GLN A 25 -6.96 5.84 -5.24
CA GLN A 25 -7.07 6.74 -6.38
C GLN A 25 -8.47 7.35 -6.49
N GLU A 26 -9.52 6.57 -6.26
CA GLU A 26 -10.92 7.04 -6.34
C GLU A 26 -11.32 7.87 -5.12
N THR A 27 -10.87 7.50 -3.92
CA THR A 27 -11.29 8.15 -2.67
C THR A 27 -10.56 9.48 -2.43
N SER A 28 -9.28 9.57 -2.78
CA SER A 28 -8.43 10.73 -2.47
C SER A 28 -7.33 10.90 -3.50
N PRO A 29 -7.67 11.27 -4.75
CA PRO A 29 -6.73 11.27 -5.88
C PRO A 29 -5.51 12.18 -5.66
N GLU A 30 -5.70 13.37 -5.08
CA GLU A 30 -4.61 14.33 -4.84
C GLU A 30 -3.60 13.80 -3.81
N VAL A 31 -4.10 13.28 -2.69
CA VAL A 31 -3.27 12.67 -1.64
C VAL A 31 -2.58 11.42 -2.17
N PHE A 32 -3.29 10.60 -2.95
CA PHE A 32 -2.72 9.38 -3.51
C PHE A 32 -1.59 9.69 -4.48
N ARG A 33 -1.73 10.67 -5.37
CA ARG A 33 -0.65 11.10 -6.28
C ARG A 33 0.63 11.48 -5.54
N ALA A 34 0.51 12.15 -4.39
CA ALA A 34 1.68 12.54 -3.59
C ALA A 34 2.46 11.35 -3.02
N VAL A 35 1.78 10.25 -2.68
CA VAL A 35 2.41 9.05 -2.09
C VAL A 35 2.54 7.87 -3.05
N GLU A 36 1.98 7.95 -4.26
CA GLU A 36 1.88 6.85 -5.22
C GLU A 36 3.26 6.27 -5.54
N ALA A 37 4.26 7.12 -5.77
CA ALA A 37 5.62 6.69 -6.06
C ALA A 37 6.24 5.90 -4.89
N ILE A 38 5.93 6.26 -3.64
CA ILE A 38 6.41 5.59 -2.43
C ILE A 38 5.67 4.26 -2.25
N VAL A 39 4.35 4.28 -2.37
CA VAL A 39 3.49 3.09 -2.28
C VAL A 39 3.87 2.05 -3.35
N LYS A 40 4.10 2.47 -4.60
CA LYS A 40 4.46 1.56 -5.71
C LYS A 40 5.83 0.90 -5.53
N ARG A 41 6.72 1.47 -4.70
CA ARG A 41 8.01 0.88 -4.31
C ARG A 41 7.88 -0.21 -3.24
N GLN A 42 6.73 -0.33 -2.57
CA GLN A 42 6.51 -1.41 -1.59
C GLN A 42 6.42 -2.77 -2.26
N SER A 43 7.46 -3.57 -2.05
CA SER A 43 7.63 -4.91 -2.63
C SER A 43 7.28 -6.04 -1.66
N SER A 44 7.00 -5.78 -0.38
CA SER A 44 6.67 -6.82 0.60
C SER A 44 5.20 -7.24 0.49
N ALA A 45 4.96 -8.54 0.30
CA ALA A 45 3.61 -9.11 0.33
C ALA A 45 2.94 -8.91 1.70
N ASP A 46 3.69 -9.09 2.79
CA ASP A 46 3.19 -8.93 4.16
C ASP A 46 2.74 -7.49 4.44
N TRP A 47 3.45 -6.50 3.90
CA TRP A 47 3.05 -5.10 4.03
C TRP A 47 1.67 -4.84 3.40
N TRP A 48 1.43 -5.36 2.19
CA TRP A 48 0.13 -5.21 1.53
C TRP A 48 -0.99 -5.91 2.31
N ILE A 49 -0.72 -7.12 2.82
CA ILE A 49 -1.68 -7.88 3.62
C ILE A 49 -2.01 -7.17 4.94
N ALA A 50 -1.00 -6.70 5.67
CA ALA A 50 -1.16 -5.98 6.94
C ALA A 50 -1.93 -4.66 6.78
N ASN A 51 -1.94 -4.08 5.58
CA ASN A 51 -2.57 -2.80 5.29
C ASN A 51 -3.82 -2.90 4.40
N LYS A 52 -4.33 -4.11 4.13
CA LYS A 52 -5.49 -4.36 3.24
C LYS A 52 -6.76 -3.58 3.60
N GLY A 53 -6.96 -3.28 4.88
CA GLY A 53 -8.14 -2.57 5.39
C GLY A 53 -7.88 -1.10 5.72
N LYS A 54 -6.68 -0.57 5.47
CA LYS A 54 -6.31 0.78 5.92
C LYS A 54 -6.67 1.84 4.88
N GLY A 55 -7.23 2.94 5.37
CA GLY A 55 -7.44 4.17 4.60
C GLY A 55 -6.12 4.83 4.21
N LEU A 56 -6.16 5.73 3.23
CA LEU A 56 -4.97 6.39 2.70
C LEU A 56 -4.26 7.23 3.78
N ASP A 57 -4.99 7.87 4.69
CA ASP A 57 -4.41 8.64 5.80
C ASP A 57 -3.49 7.81 6.69
N ALA A 58 -3.90 6.57 7.00
CA ALA A 58 -3.09 5.66 7.80
C ALA A 58 -1.83 5.23 7.05
N ILE A 59 -1.92 5.03 5.73
CA ILE A 59 -0.76 4.73 4.87
C ILE A 59 0.19 5.91 4.81
N CYS A 60 -0.31 7.13 4.62
CA CYS A 60 0.49 8.35 4.60
C CYS A 60 1.25 8.52 5.90
N LYS A 61 0.60 8.32 7.07
CA LYS A 61 1.27 8.35 8.38
C LYS A 61 2.37 7.29 8.50
N GLN A 62 2.17 6.10 7.96
CA GLN A 62 3.19 5.05 7.98
C GLN A 62 4.37 5.32 7.04
N LEU A 63 4.08 5.82 5.83
CA LEU A 63 5.10 6.00 4.78
C LEU A 63 5.90 7.29 4.93
N LEU A 64 5.27 8.37 5.40
CA LEU A 64 5.90 9.70 5.52
C LEU A 64 6.56 9.92 6.87
N GLY A 65 6.64 8.89 7.70
CA GLY A 65 7.36 8.93 8.97
C GLY A 65 6.44 9.27 10.13
N GLY A 66 5.77 8.26 10.67
CA GLY A 66 5.37 8.21 12.06
C GLY A 66 6.57 8.18 13.03
N ARG A 67 7.64 8.95 12.78
CA ARG A 67 8.57 9.41 13.81
C ARG A 67 7.97 10.65 14.47
N LEU A 68 6.92 10.42 15.24
CA LEU A 68 6.64 11.22 16.43
C LEU A 68 6.53 10.24 17.60
N LYS A 69 7.64 9.55 17.85
CA LYS A 69 8.21 9.29 19.17
C LYS A 69 9.63 8.77 19.01
#